data_AF-A0A4W3JBD6-F1
#
_entry.id   AF-A0A4W3JBD6-F1
#
_cell.length_a   1.000
_cell.length_b   1.000
_cell.length_c   1.000
_cell.angle_alpha   90.00
_cell.angle_beta   90.00
_cell.angle_gamma   90.00
#
_symmetry.space_group_name_H-M   'P 1'
#
loop_
_entity.id
_entity.type
_entity.pdbx_description
1 polymer ?
#
loop_
_entity_poly.entity_id
_entity_poly.type
_entity_poly.pdbx_seq_one_letter_code
_entity_poly.pdbx_strand_id
1 'polypeptide(L)'
;MYSFKVNSHVSFPLEGLDLRPFLSKESPSQITTYDLLSVICHHGTAGSGHYIAYCQNVINGQWYEFDDQYVTEVHETVVQNAEAYVLFYRKSSEEAVRERQKVVALANMKEPSLLQFYISREWLNKFNTFTEPGPISNHTFLCLHGGIPPNKYHYIDDLVVILPQNVWEYLYNRFGGGPAVNHLYVCSICQVEIEALAKRRKMEVDTFIKLNKAFQAEESPSVIYCISMQWFREWEGFVKGKDNEPPGAIDNSKIAVNKGGHVQLRQGADYGQISEETWSYLYTIYGGGPEIAMRQTVAQAEMESLQGERKIEAETRVV
;
A
#
# COMPACT_ATOMS: atom_id res chain seq x y z
N MET A 1 18.75 -32.95 0.21
CA MET A 1 19.12 -32.31 1.49
C MET A 1 18.12 -32.79 2.52
N TYR A 2 18.55 -33.57 3.52
CA TYR A 2 17.64 -34.05 4.57
C TYR A 2 17.44 -32.93 5.61
N SER A 3 16.19 -32.62 5.91
CA SER A 3 15.84 -31.65 6.97
C SER A 3 15.52 -32.42 8.26
N PHE A 4 16.04 -31.96 9.40
CA PHE A 4 15.83 -32.57 10.72
C PHE A 4 15.40 -31.51 11.73
N LYS A 5 14.36 -31.81 12.52
CA LYS A 5 13.91 -30.96 13.64
C LYS A 5 14.81 -31.21 14.85
N VAL A 6 15.32 -30.15 15.46
CA VAL A 6 16.02 -30.21 16.75
C VAL A 6 14.98 -30.20 17.86
N ASN A 7 14.91 -31.27 18.65
CA ASN A 7 13.91 -31.46 19.71
C ASN A 7 14.41 -31.06 21.11
N SER A 8 15.53 -30.32 21.18
CA SER A 8 16.06 -29.85 22.46
C SER A 8 15.08 -28.87 23.12
N HIS A 9 14.72 -29.12 24.38
CA HIS A 9 13.89 -28.18 25.14
C HIS A 9 14.65 -26.87 25.38
N VAL A 10 14.01 -25.76 25.05
CA VAL A 10 14.48 -24.41 25.34
C VAL A 10 13.59 -23.84 26.42
N SER A 11 14.15 -23.56 27.59
CA SER A 11 13.39 -22.87 28.65
C SER A 11 13.33 -21.38 28.36
N PHE A 12 12.16 -20.78 28.51
CA PHE A 12 11.90 -19.37 28.27
C PHE A 12 11.00 -18.78 29.37
N PRO A 13 11.25 -17.54 29.83
CA PRO A 13 10.41 -16.90 30.84
C PRO A 13 9.12 -16.35 30.22
N LEU A 14 7.99 -16.44 30.93
CA LEU A 14 6.74 -15.80 30.49
C LEU A 14 6.77 -14.28 30.68
N GLU A 15 7.45 -13.81 31.71
CA GLU A 15 7.57 -12.39 32.04
C GLU A 15 9.02 -12.06 32.40
N GLY A 16 9.41 -10.80 32.21
CA GLY A 16 10.69 -10.34 32.73
C GLY A 16 11.93 -10.82 31.96
N LEU A 17 11.81 -11.19 30.68
CA LEU A 17 12.97 -11.52 29.85
C LEU A 17 13.87 -10.28 29.69
N ASP A 18 15.01 -10.26 30.38
CA ASP A 18 15.98 -9.18 30.30
C ASP A 18 16.98 -9.41 29.16
N LEU A 19 16.87 -8.61 28.10
CA LEU A 19 17.80 -8.62 26.98
C LEU A 19 18.97 -7.64 27.14
N ARG A 20 19.02 -6.85 28.22
CA ARG A 20 20.09 -5.87 28.47
C ARG A 20 21.50 -6.44 28.32
N PRO A 21 21.82 -7.66 28.82
CA PRO A 21 23.17 -8.21 28.71
C PRO A 21 23.65 -8.42 27.26
N PHE A 22 22.72 -8.50 26.30
CA PHE A 22 23.00 -8.78 24.88
C PHE A 22 23.01 -7.52 24.02
N LEU A 23 22.70 -6.35 24.58
CA LEU A 23 22.70 -5.10 23.84
C LEU A 23 24.12 -4.54 23.68
N SER A 24 24.36 -3.89 22.53
CA SER A 24 25.55 -3.04 22.37
C SER A 24 25.57 -1.95 23.44
N LYS A 25 26.77 -1.58 23.89
CA LYS A 25 26.97 -0.47 24.85
C LYS A 25 26.48 0.87 24.31
N GLU A 26 26.39 1.01 23.00
CA GLU A 26 25.92 2.22 22.30
C GLU A 26 24.40 2.19 22.05
N SER A 27 23.70 1.14 22.49
CA SER A 27 22.26 1.02 22.27
C SER A 27 21.51 2.15 22.98
N PRO A 28 20.64 2.90 22.27
CA PRO A 28 19.83 3.94 22.89
C PRO A 28 18.64 3.38 23.69
N SER A 29 18.34 2.07 23.57
CA SER A 29 17.15 1.46 24.16
C SER A 29 17.22 1.48 25.68
N GLN A 30 16.27 2.19 26.31
CA GLN A 30 16.13 2.22 27.76
C GLN A 30 15.33 1.02 28.28
N ILE A 31 14.37 0.55 27.49
CA ILE A 31 13.51 -0.58 27.82
C ILE A 31 14.10 -1.85 27.22
N THR A 32 14.36 -2.82 28.10
CA THR A 32 15.13 -4.04 27.78
C THR A 32 14.49 -5.31 28.30
N THR A 33 13.44 -5.17 29.11
CA THR A 33 12.62 -6.25 29.64
C THR A 33 11.47 -6.56 28.68
N TYR A 34 11.14 -7.83 28.53
CA TYR A 34 10.08 -8.30 27.65
C TYR A 34 9.20 -9.35 28.34
N ASP A 35 7.91 -9.32 28.00
CA ASP A 35 6.93 -10.32 28.43
C ASP A 35 6.41 -11.07 27.21
N LEU A 36 6.19 -12.37 27.37
CA LEU A 36 5.74 -13.27 26.34
C LEU A 36 4.26 -12.99 26.03
N LEU A 37 3.94 -12.87 24.75
CA LEU A 37 2.59 -12.70 24.23
C LEU A 37 2.02 -14.02 23.71
N SER A 38 2.83 -14.75 22.96
CA SER A 38 2.41 -16.00 22.35
C SER A 38 3.58 -16.93 22.02
N VAL A 39 3.25 -18.21 21.90
CA VAL A 39 4.14 -19.30 21.53
C VAL A 39 3.51 -20.04 20.37
N ILE A 40 4.23 -20.18 19.25
CA ILE A 40 3.87 -21.12 18.19
C ILE A 40 4.65 -22.40 18.44
N CYS A 41 3.93 -23.52 18.52
CA CYS A 41 4.51 -24.85 18.66
C CYS A 41 4.38 -25.61 17.34
N HIS A 42 5.34 -26.50 17.08
CA HIS A 42 5.29 -27.39 15.94
C HIS A 42 5.49 -28.82 16.42
N HIS A 43 4.46 -29.65 16.28
CA HIS A 43 4.52 -31.07 16.60
C HIS A 43 4.85 -31.88 15.35
N GLY A 44 5.72 -32.88 15.46
CA GLY A 44 6.12 -33.74 14.34
C GLY A 44 7.53 -33.48 13.83
N THR A 45 7.76 -33.84 12.57
CA THR A 45 9.08 -33.88 11.93
C THR A 45 9.25 -32.72 10.96
N ALA A 46 10.46 -32.51 10.46
CA ALA A 46 10.70 -31.48 9.45
C ALA A 46 9.97 -31.72 8.10
N GLY A 47 9.50 -32.93 7.83
CA GLY A 47 8.77 -33.27 6.60
C GLY A 47 7.25 -33.28 6.73
N SER A 48 6.73 -33.33 7.97
CA SER A 48 5.29 -33.36 8.26
C SER A 48 5.10 -33.06 9.74
N GLY A 49 4.12 -32.21 10.04
CA GLY A 49 3.78 -31.85 11.40
C GLY A 49 2.51 -31.03 11.51
N HIS A 50 2.22 -30.57 12.72
CA HIS A 50 1.03 -29.83 13.10
C HIS A 50 1.43 -28.60 13.90
N TYR A 51 0.77 -27.47 13.64
CA TYR A 51 1.04 -26.22 14.32
C TYR A 51 -0.11 -25.87 15.26
N ILE A 52 0.24 -25.48 16.48
CA ILE A 52 -0.70 -24.90 17.44
C ILE A 52 -0.10 -23.60 18.00
N ALA A 53 -0.94 -22.77 18.60
CA ALA A 53 -0.49 -21.54 19.25
C ALA A 53 -1.02 -21.43 20.68
N TYR A 54 -0.16 -21.01 21.60
CA TYR A 54 -0.57 -20.51 22.91
C TYR A 54 -0.54 -18.99 22.88
N CYS A 55 -1.63 -18.31 23.19
CA CYS A 55 -1.69 -16.85 23.21
C CYS A 55 -2.30 -16.35 24.52
N GLN A 56 -1.73 -15.28 25.09
CA GLN A 56 -2.33 -14.60 26.22
C GLN A 56 -3.45 -13.67 25.74
N ASN A 57 -4.63 -13.77 26.35
CA ASN A 57 -5.74 -12.87 26.10
C ASN A 57 -5.51 -11.55 26.86
N VAL A 58 -5.46 -10.44 26.13
CA VAL A 58 -5.17 -9.11 26.72
C VAL A 58 -6.28 -8.53 27.59
N ILE A 59 -7.50 -9.09 27.53
CA ILE A 59 -8.67 -8.60 28.28
C ILE A 59 -8.68 -9.18 29.69
N ASN A 60 -8.40 -10.47 29.84
CA ASN A 60 -8.45 -11.16 31.13
C ASN A 60 -7.09 -11.65 31.65
N GLY A 61 -6.03 -11.56 30.83
CA GLY A 61 -4.68 -12.02 31.19
C GLY A 61 -4.46 -13.53 31.15
N GLN A 62 -5.46 -14.32 30.75
CA GLN A 62 -5.39 -15.79 30.74
C GLN A 62 -4.78 -16.34 29.44
N TRP A 63 -4.20 -17.54 29.52
CA TRP A 63 -3.61 -18.22 28.37
C TRP A 63 -4.61 -19.16 27.71
N TYR A 64 -4.58 -19.19 26.38
CA TYR A 64 -5.41 -20.08 25.57
C TYR A 64 -4.56 -20.83 24.56
N GLU A 65 -4.84 -22.11 24.39
CA GLU A 65 -4.41 -22.95 23.28
C GLU A 65 -5.36 -22.77 22.11
N PHE A 66 -4.81 -22.51 20.94
CA PHE A 66 -5.50 -22.44 19.66
C PHE A 66 -4.99 -23.60 18.80
N ASP A 67 -5.83 -24.61 18.65
CA ASP A 67 -5.61 -25.79 17.84
C ASP A 67 -6.70 -25.87 16.77
N ASP A 68 -6.42 -25.28 15.60
CA ASP A 68 -7.35 -25.11 14.48
C ASP A 68 -8.70 -24.53 14.92
N GLN A 69 -9.73 -25.38 15.01
CA GLN A 69 -11.10 -25.01 15.35
C GLN A 69 -11.37 -25.02 16.87
N TYR A 70 -10.40 -25.44 17.68
CA TYR A 70 -10.53 -25.58 19.13
C TYR A 70 -9.76 -24.47 19.85
N VAL A 71 -10.42 -23.87 20.83
CA VAL A 71 -9.83 -22.86 21.73
C VAL A 71 -10.05 -23.31 23.16
N THR A 72 -8.96 -23.54 23.88
CA THR A 72 -8.98 -24.10 25.24
C THR A 72 -8.19 -23.22 26.19
N GLU A 73 -8.77 -22.83 27.32
CA GLU A 73 -8.02 -22.12 28.37
C GLU A 73 -6.98 -23.08 28.99
N VAL A 74 -5.75 -22.61 29.17
CA VAL A 74 -4.65 -23.39 29.73
C VAL A 74 -3.93 -22.62 30.83
N HIS A 75 -3.33 -23.36 31.77
CA HIS A 75 -2.50 -22.77 32.81
C HIS A 75 -1.13 -22.37 32.26
N GLU A 76 -0.52 -21.32 32.83
CA GLU A 76 0.81 -20.81 32.46
C GLU A 76 1.90 -21.89 32.42
N THR A 77 1.82 -22.88 33.31
CA THR A 77 2.77 -24.00 33.36
C THR A 77 2.69 -24.88 32.12
N VAL A 78 1.55 -24.95 31.42
CA VAL A 78 1.44 -25.66 30.14
C VAL A 78 2.27 -24.93 29.09
N VAL A 79 2.13 -23.59 29.04
CA VAL A 79 2.84 -22.73 28.08
C VAL A 79 4.36 -22.77 28.32
N GLN A 80 4.82 -22.70 29.56
CA GLN A 80 6.25 -22.78 29.92
C GLN A 80 6.93 -24.08 29.48
N ASN A 81 6.17 -25.17 29.40
CA ASN A 81 6.68 -26.50 29.05
C ASN A 81 6.42 -26.86 27.58
N ALA A 82 5.92 -25.92 26.77
CA ALA A 82 5.57 -26.18 25.38
C ALA A 82 6.82 -26.46 24.51
N GLU A 83 6.65 -27.25 23.44
CA GLU A 83 7.66 -27.42 22.39
C GLU A 83 7.72 -26.18 21.48
N ALA A 84 8.18 -25.07 22.06
CA ALA A 84 8.22 -23.78 21.40
C ALA A 84 9.08 -23.82 20.14
N TYR A 85 8.51 -23.31 19.04
CA TYR A 85 9.22 -23.09 17.79
C TYR A 85 9.42 -21.61 17.51
N VAL A 86 8.39 -20.78 17.73
CA VAL A 86 8.48 -19.31 17.62
C VAL A 86 7.90 -18.67 18.87
N LEU A 87 8.63 -17.72 19.45
CA LEU A 87 8.22 -16.96 20.63
C LEU A 87 7.97 -15.50 20.23
N PHE A 88 6.82 -14.95 20.60
CA PHE A 88 6.52 -13.54 20.43
C PHE A 88 6.57 -12.85 21.77
N TYR A 89 7.48 -11.89 21.90
CA TYR A 89 7.67 -11.07 23.09
C TYR A 89 7.27 -9.62 22.80
N ARG A 90 6.69 -8.94 23.79
CA ARG A 90 6.50 -7.48 23.79
C ARG A 90 7.44 -6.85 24.81
N LYS A 91 7.90 -5.63 24.53
CA LYS A 91 8.58 -4.82 25.55
C LYS A 91 7.65 -4.61 26.74
N SER A 92 8.20 -4.71 27.94
CA SER A 92 7.51 -4.46 29.19
C SER A 92 7.97 -3.13 29.80
N SER A 93 7.01 -2.29 30.20
CA SER A 93 7.29 -1.00 30.83
C SER A 93 6.15 -0.62 31.77
N GLU A 94 6.44 -0.55 33.06
CA GLU A 94 5.49 -0.06 34.05
C GLU A 94 5.05 1.37 33.75
N GLU A 95 5.94 2.20 33.21
CA GLU A 95 5.59 3.56 32.82
C GLU A 95 4.51 3.54 31.74
N ALA A 96 4.68 2.74 30.68
CA ALA A 96 3.66 2.62 29.63
C ALA A 96 2.31 2.10 30.18
N VAL A 97 2.34 1.20 31.17
CA VAL A 97 1.13 0.74 31.87
C VAL A 97 0.47 1.87 32.65
N ARG A 98 1.24 2.65 33.42
CA ARG A 98 0.75 3.83 34.17
C ARG A 98 0.14 4.89 33.24
N GLU A 99 0.78 5.14 32.10
CA GLU A 99 0.28 6.07 31.08
C GLU A 99 -1.10 5.63 30.54
N ARG A 100 -1.25 4.35 30.19
CA ARG A 100 -2.55 3.79 29.75
C ARG A 100 -3.62 3.89 30.83
N GLN A 101 -3.30 3.53 32.06
CA GLN A 101 -4.22 3.65 33.20
C GLN A 101 -4.65 5.10 33.44
N LYS A 102 -3.72 6.06 33.31
CA LYS A 102 -4.02 7.48 33.45
C LYS A 102 -4.98 7.97 32.38
N VAL A 103 -4.79 7.57 31.12
CA VAL A 103 -5.68 7.90 30.01
C VAL A 103 -7.09 7.35 30.23
N VAL A 104 -7.21 6.09 30.67
CA VAL A 104 -8.51 5.48 31.00
C VAL A 104 -9.19 6.22 32.17
N ALA A 105 -8.44 6.58 33.21
CA ALA A 105 -8.97 7.33 34.33
C ALA A 105 -9.49 8.71 33.91
N LEU A 106 -8.73 9.45 33.10
CA LEU A 106 -9.14 10.76 32.56
C LEU A 106 -10.40 10.65 31.69
N ALA A 107 -10.48 9.63 30.83
CA ALA A 107 -11.66 9.39 30.00
C ALA A 107 -12.91 9.11 30.84
N ASN A 108 -12.76 8.42 31.98
CA ASN A 108 -13.87 8.09 32.88
C ASN A 108 -14.37 9.27 33.73
N MET A 109 -13.63 10.37 33.84
CA MET A 109 -14.06 11.54 34.61
C MET A 109 -15.29 12.24 34.01
N LYS A 110 -15.61 11.98 32.72
CA LYS A 110 -16.77 12.55 32.01
C LYS A 110 -16.89 14.08 32.15
N GLU A 111 -15.75 14.77 32.18
CA GLU A 111 -15.72 16.23 32.23
C GLU A 111 -16.36 16.82 30.96
N PRO A 112 -17.24 17.82 31.10
CA PRO A 112 -17.82 18.49 29.94
C PRO A 112 -16.72 19.15 29.13
N SER A 113 -16.51 18.64 27.91
CA SER A 113 -15.49 19.17 27.00
C SER A 113 -16.11 20.24 26.10
N LEU A 114 -15.49 21.42 26.02
CA LEU A 114 -15.89 22.49 25.09
C LEU A 114 -15.52 22.13 23.64
N LEU A 115 -14.47 21.32 23.48
CA LEU A 115 -13.98 20.83 22.20
C LEU A 115 -13.86 19.31 22.24
N GLN A 116 -14.08 18.68 21.09
CA GLN A 116 -13.75 17.28 20.87
C GLN A 116 -12.52 17.21 19.98
N PHE A 117 -11.65 16.24 20.24
CA PHE A 117 -10.46 16.00 19.44
C PHE A 117 -10.53 14.65 18.75
N TYR A 118 -9.99 14.59 17.54
CA TYR A 118 -9.90 13.38 16.73
C TYR A 118 -8.46 12.93 16.67
N ILE A 119 -8.24 11.65 16.95
CA ILE A 119 -6.94 11.01 16.85
C ILE A 119 -7.01 9.80 15.93
N SER A 120 -5.89 9.46 15.30
CA SER A 120 -5.76 8.24 14.51
C SER A 120 -6.00 7.00 15.37
N ARG A 121 -6.91 6.13 14.94
CA ARG A 121 -7.12 4.82 15.55
C ARG A 121 -5.85 3.97 15.48
N GLU A 122 -5.08 4.09 14.41
CA GLU A 122 -3.78 3.42 14.28
C GLU A 122 -2.81 3.87 15.38
N TRP A 123 -2.71 5.18 15.62
CA TRP A 123 -1.86 5.69 16.68
C TRP A 123 -2.35 5.25 18.06
N LEU A 124 -3.66 5.27 18.31
CA LEU A 124 -4.22 4.79 19.57
C LEU A 124 -3.92 3.29 19.79
N ASN A 125 -3.98 2.48 18.73
CA ASN A 125 -3.59 1.07 18.80
C ASN A 125 -2.10 0.91 19.14
N LYS A 126 -1.22 1.74 18.56
CA LYS A 126 0.19 1.77 18.95
C LYS A 126 0.34 2.16 20.42
N PHE A 127 -0.36 3.18 20.92
CA PHE A 127 -0.34 3.56 22.33
C PHE A 127 -0.79 2.42 23.27
N ASN A 128 -1.81 1.68 22.87
CA ASN A 128 -2.33 0.57 23.66
C ASN A 128 -1.40 -0.66 23.68
N THR A 129 -0.54 -0.81 22.67
CA THR A 129 0.22 -2.05 22.46
C THR A 129 1.72 -1.88 22.67
N PHE A 130 2.28 -0.74 22.26
CA PHE A 130 3.72 -0.49 22.28
C PHE A 130 4.12 0.26 23.54
N THR A 131 5.36 0.03 23.99
CA THR A 131 5.95 0.83 25.07
C THR A 131 6.34 2.23 24.60
N GLU A 132 6.60 2.38 23.31
CA GLU A 132 7.10 3.60 22.68
C GLU A 132 6.26 3.87 21.41
N PRO A 133 5.02 4.40 21.55
CA PRO A 133 4.12 4.61 20.40
C PRO A 133 4.57 5.72 19.45
N GLY A 134 5.54 6.53 19.87
CA GLY A 134 6.02 7.70 19.13
C GLY A 134 5.05 8.89 19.18
N PRO A 135 5.39 9.99 18.49
CA PRO A 135 4.54 11.18 18.43
C PRO A 135 3.18 10.88 17.83
N ILE A 136 2.15 11.62 18.26
CA ILE A 136 0.81 11.53 17.67
C ILE A 136 0.91 11.86 16.18
N SER A 137 0.30 11.04 15.33
CA SER A 137 0.21 11.32 13.89
C SER A 137 -1.20 11.08 13.39
N ASN A 138 -1.79 12.12 12.82
CA ASN A 138 -3.13 12.09 12.23
C ASN A 138 -3.10 11.98 10.69
N HIS A 139 -1.92 11.78 10.10
CA HIS A 139 -1.73 11.64 8.64
C HIS A 139 -2.32 10.35 8.06
N THR A 140 -2.75 9.41 8.90
CA THR A 140 -3.44 8.20 8.44
C THR A 140 -4.82 8.54 7.85
N PHE A 141 -5.46 9.61 8.32
CA PHE A 141 -6.77 10.07 7.84
C PHE A 141 -6.77 11.49 7.28
N LEU A 142 -5.68 12.26 7.43
CA LEU A 142 -5.52 13.58 6.83
C LEU A 142 -4.59 13.54 5.59
N CYS A 143 -4.89 14.38 4.61
CA CYS A 143 -3.94 14.75 3.57
C CYS A 143 -2.99 15.86 4.07
N LEU A 144 -1.99 16.19 3.25
CA LEU A 144 -1.04 17.29 3.52
C LEU A 144 -1.71 18.67 3.61
N HIS A 145 -2.91 18.83 3.04
CA HIS A 145 -3.70 20.07 3.14
C HIS A 145 -4.46 20.20 4.47
N GLY A 146 -4.40 19.20 5.35
CA GLY A 146 -5.06 19.21 6.67
C GLY A 146 -6.54 18.81 6.67
N GLY A 147 -7.11 18.44 5.51
CA GLY A 147 -8.46 17.87 5.40
C GLY A 147 -8.46 16.37 5.15
N ILE A 148 -9.64 15.76 5.17
CA ILE A 148 -9.82 14.33 4.86
C ILE A 148 -9.73 14.14 3.34
N PRO A 149 -8.88 13.24 2.82
CA PRO A 149 -8.90 12.87 1.40
C PRO A 149 -10.31 12.40 0.98
N PRO A 150 -10.88 12.87 -0.15
CA PRO A 150 -12.24 12.51 -0.55
C PRO A 150 -12.49 11.00 -0.63
N ASN A 151 -11.50 10.24 -1.08
CA ASN A 151 -11.57 8.78 -1.14
C ASN A 151 -11.61 8.10 0.23
N LYS A 152 -11.22 8.76 1.32
CA LYS A 152 -11.28 8.23 2.69
C LYS A 152 -12.54 8.64 3.46
N TYR A 153 -13.25 9.66 3.00
CA TYR A 153 -14.32 10.30 3.77
C TYR A 153 -15.45 9.33 4.15
N HIS A 154 -15.80 8.39 3.28
CA HIS A 154 -16.91 7.47 3.49
C HIS A 154 -16.66 6.40 4.58
N TYR A 155 -15.43 6.22 5.04
CA TYR A 155 -15.05 5.30 6.12
C TYR A 155 -14.20 5.98 7.19
N ILE A 156 -14.35 7.31 7.35
CA ILE A 156 -13.54 8.08 8.29
C ILE A 156 -13.68 7.58 9.74
N ASP A 157 -14.87 7.12 10.13
CA ASP A 157 -15.16 6.62 11.48
C ASP A 157 -14.33 5.37 11.85
N ASP A 158 -13.93 4.58 10.85
CA ASP A 158 -13.03 3.45 11.04
C ASP A 158 -11.58 3.90 11.32
N LEU A 159 -11.21 5.09 10.88
CA LEU A 159 -9.85 5.61 10.98
C LEU A 159 -9.61 6.49 12.21
N VAL A 160 -10.66 7.05 12.81
CA VAL A 160 -10.55 8.02 13.91
C VAL A 160 -11.13 7.52 15.22
N VAL A 161 -10.66 8.13 16.31
CA VAL A 161 -11.25 8.00 17.65
C VAL A 161 -11.46 9.40 18.22
N ILE A 162 -12.64 9.62 18.81
CA ILE A 162 -12.99 10.88 19.47
C ILE A 162 -12.49 10.85 20.91
N LEU A 163 -11.77 11.88 21.31
CA LEU A 163 -11.23 12.06 22.65
C LEU A 163 -11.84 13.29 23.33
N PRO A 164 -12.16 13.19 24.63
CA PRO A 164 -12.38 14.36 25.48
C PRO A 164 -11.14 15.28 25.51
N GLN A 165 -11.36 16.56 25.78
CA GLN A 165 -10.30 17.57 25.77
C GLN A 165 -9.17 17.27 26.77
N ASN A 166 -9.51 16.87 27.99
CA ASN A 166 -8.53 16.54 29.03
C ASN A 166 -7.63 15.35 28.66
N VAL A 167 -8.18 14.34 27.98
CA VAL A 167 -7.43 13.18 27.46
C VAL A 167 -6.49 13.63 26.34
N TRP A 168 -6.99 14.45 25.40
CA TRP A 168 -6.17 14.99 24.32
C TRP A 168 -5.00 15.81 24.84
N GLU A 169 -5.26 16.75 25.75
CA GLU A 169 -4.22 17.62 26.33
C GLU A 169 -3.13 16.79 27.03
N TYR A 170 -3.53 15.76 27.78
CA TYR A 170 -2.58 14.84 28.42
C TYR A 170 -1.70 14.11 27.40
N LEU A 171 -2.32 13.47 26.41
CA LEU A 171 -1.60 12.73 25.37
C LEU A 171 -0.68 13.64 24.55
N TYR A 172 -1.17 14.80 24.14
CA TYR A 172 -0.39 15.76 23.36
C TYR A 172 0.81 16.31 24.16
N ASN A 173 0.62 16.65 25.44
CA ASN A 173 1.71 17.12 26.29
C ASN A 173 2.77 16.02 26.55
N ARG A 174 2.36 14.75 26.59
CA ARG A 174 3.26 13.62 26.85
C ARG A 174 4.03 13.14 25.62
N PHE A 175 3.36 13.06 24.47
CA PHE A 175 3.88 12.44 23.24
C PHE A 175 4.16 13.42 22.11
N GLY A 176 3.57 14.62 22.15
CA GLY A 176 3.68 15.61 21.07
C GLY A 176 3.12 15.10 19.75
N GLY A 177 3.60 15.68 18.65
CA GLY A 177 3.21 15.31 17.29
C GLY A 177 2.07 16.17 16.74
N GLY A 178 1.24 15.61 15.86
CA GLY A 178 0.09 16.28 15.27
C GLY A 178 -0.24 15.83 13.83
N PRO A 179 -1.01 16.65 13.10
CA PRO A 179 -1.65 17.89 13.57
C PRO A 179 -2.77 17.62 14.58
N ALA A 180 -3.07 18.60 15.44
CA ALA A 180 -4.25 18.57 16.28
C ALA A 180 -5.52 18.71 15.42
N VAL A 181 -6.55 17.92 15.68
CA VAL A 181 -7.78 17.91 14.87
C VAL A 181 -8.98 18.01 15.79
N ASN A 182 -9.75 19.08 15.67
CA ASN A 182 -11.00 19.29 16.40
C ASN A 182 -12.22 19.41 15.48
N HIS A 183 -12.00 19.36 14.16
CA HIS A 183 -13.05 19.40 13.16
C HIS A 183 -12.64 18.56 11.94
N LEU A 184 -13.57 17.74 11.45
CA LEU A 184 -13.39 16.90 10.28
C LEU A 184 -14.10 17.51 9.08
N TYR A 185 -13.37 17.69 7.98
CA TYR A 185 -13.92 18.21 6.72
C TYR A 185 -13.25 17.52 5.53
N VAL A 186 -14.00 17.36 4.44
CA VAL A 186 -13.46 16.87 3.17
C VAL A 186 -12.50 17.91 2.60
N CYS A 187 -11.32 17.47 2.17
CA CYS A 187 -10.34 18.36 1.55
C CYS A 187 -10.82 18.79 0.15
N SER A 188 -11.16 20.06 0.00
CA SER A 188 -11.55 20.65 -1.29
C SER A 188 -10.41 20.70 -2.30
N ILE A 189 -9.16 20.88 -1.86
CA ILE A 189 -7.99 20.88 -2.74
C ILE A 189 -7.82 19.50 -3.39
N CYS A 190 -7.81 18.43 -2.59
CA CYS A 190 -7.75 17.06 -3.10
C CYS A 190 -8.96 16.72 -3.98
N GLN A 191 -10.15 17.25 -3.67
CA GLN A 191 -11.34 17.08 -4.52
C GLN A 191 -11.12 17.66 -5.91
N VAL A 192 -10.62 18.90 -6.00
CA VAL A 192 -10.30 19.56 -7.28
C VAL A 192 -9.23 18.80 -8.05
N GLU A 193 -8.19 18.30 -7.39
CA GLU A 193 -7.14 17.51 -8.03
C GLU A 193 -7.67 16.19 -8.60
N ILE A 194 -8.50 15.48 -7.85
CA ILE A 194 -9.14 14.23 -8.30
C ILE A 194 -10.05 14.49 -9.51
N GLU A 195 -10.88 15.54 -9.45
CA GLU A 195 -11.77 15.92 -10.55
C GLU A 195 -10.99 16.36 -11.80
N ALA A 196 -9.92 17.13 -11.64
CA ALA A 196 -9.05 17.55 -12.72
C ALA A 196 -8.37 16.34 -13.39
N LEU A 197 -7.89 15.38 -12.60
CA LEU A 197 -7.29 14.15 -13.09
C LEU A 197 -8.31 13.28 -13.83
N ALA A 198 -9.51 13.11 -13.28
CA ALA A 198 -10.60 12.38 -13.94
C ALA A 198 -11.00 13.04 -15.26
N LYS A 199 -11.08 14.37 -15.30
CA LYS A 199 -11.37 15.14 -16.52
C LYS A 199 -10.27 14.97 -17.56
N ARG A 200 -9.00 14.99 -17.15
CA ARG A 200 -7.85 14.75 -18.03
C ARG A 200 -7.94 13.35 -18.65
N ARG A 201 -8.05 12.31 -17.82
CA ARG A 201 -8.16 10.91 -18.29
C ARG A 201 -9.30 10.72 -19.28
N LYS A 202 -10.47 11.28 -18.96
CA LYS A 202 -11.64 11.24 -19.84
C LYS A 202 -11.39 11.95 -21.17
N MET A 203 -10.83 13.15 -21.15
CA MET A 203 -10.50 13.89 -22.37
C MET A 203 -9.50 13.15 -23.25
N GLU A 204 -8.49 12.52 -22.64
CA GLU A 204 -7.49 11.71 -23.35
C GLU A 204 -8.09 10.48 -24.03
N VAL A 205 -8.87 9.69 -23.29
CA VAL A 205 -9.49 8.47 -23.85
C VAL A 205 -10.57 8.80 -24.89
N ASP A 206 -11.39 9.83 -24.66
CA ASP A 206 -12.45 10.23 -25.61
C ASP A 206 -11.84 10.72 -26.93
N THR A 207 -10.75 11.51 -26.86
CA THR A 207 -10.04 12.00 -28.04
C THR A 207 -9.37 10.84 -28.79
N PHE A 208 -8.68 9.94 -28.08
CA PHE A 208 -8.09 8.76 -28.68
C PHE A 208 -9.12 7.89 -29.39
N ILE A 209 -10.26 7.57 -28.74
CA ILE A 209 -11.33 6.76 -29.35
C ILE A 209 -11.86 7.43 -30.62
N LYS A 210 -12.05 8.75 -30.60
CA LYS A 210 -12.51 9.51 -31.77
C LYS A 210 -11.51 9.41 -32.93
N LEU A 211 -10.23 9.63 -32.67
CA LEU A 211 -9.17 9.58 -33.69
C LEU A 211 -8.99 8.15 -34.21
N ASN A 212 -8.99 7.15 -33.33
CA ASN A 212 -8.88 5.76 -33.74
C ASN A 212 -10.07 5.31 -34.60
N LYS A 213 -11.31 5.71 -34.28
CA LYS A 213 -12.47 5.45 -35.14
C LYS A 213 -12.36 6.10 -36.52
N ALA A 214 -11.79 7.31 -36.60
CA ALA A 214 -11.57 7.99 -37.87
C ALA A 214 -10.51 7.25 -38.71
N PHE A 215 -9.41 6.82 -38.09
CA PHE A 215 -8.36 6.03 -38.73
C PHE A 215 -8.89 4.70 -39.27
N GLN A 216 -9.71 3.99 -38.50
CA GLN A 216 -10.35 2.73 -38.93
C GLN A 216 -11.37 2.91 -40.07
N ALA A 217 -11.88 4.13 -40.27
CA ALA A 217 -12.78 4.45 -41.38
C ALA A 217 -12.03 4.91 -42.64
N GLU A 218 -10.71 5.12 -42.57
CA GLU A 218 -9.89 5.54 -43.70
C GLU A 218 -9.53 4.34 -44.58
N GLU A 219 -9.94 4.35 -45.84
CA GLU A 219 -9.75 3.21 -46.75
C GLU A 219 -8.28 3.01 -47.17
N SER A 220 -7.47 4.06 -47.19
CA SER A 220 -6.08 4.01 -47.66
C SER A 220 -5.17 5.07 -47.00
N PRO A 221 -4.76 4.86 -45.72
CA PRO A 221 -3.90 5.80 -45.02
C PRO A 221 -2.49 5.86 -45.63
N SER A 222 -2.04 7.08 -45.96
CA SER A 222 -0.75 7.30 -46.63
C SER A 222 0.47 7.19 -45.70
N VAL A 223 0.27 7.50 -44.41
CA VAL A 223 1.31 7.45 -43.37
C VAL A 223 0.72 6.84 -42.11
N ILE A 224 1.39 5.82 -41.57
CA ILE A 224 1.01 5.14 -40.33
C ILE A 224 2.15 5.28 -39.33
N TYR A 225 1.83 5.68 -38.10
CA TYR A 225 2.80 5.84 -37.03
C TYR A 225 2.83 4.59 -36.15
N CYS A 226 4.02 4.25 -35.64
CA CYS A 226 4.20 3.12 -34.72
C CYS A 226 4.43 3.61 -33.28
N ILE A 227 3.74 2.98 -32.34
CA ILE A 227 3.90 3.25 -30.91
C ILE A 227 4.23 1.96 -30.15
N SER A 228 5.16 2.04 -29.19
CA SER A 228 5.52 0.92 -28.32
C SER A 228 4.30 0.43 -27.54
N MET A 229 3.99 -0.87 -27.60
CA MET A 229 2.90 -1.44 -26.80
C MET A 229 3.20 -1.41 -25.31
N GLN A 230 4.48 -1.34 -24.90
CA GLN A 230 4.82 -1.15 -23.50
C GLN A 230 4.30 0.21 -23.01
N TRP A 231 4.66 1.30 -23.71
CA TRP A 231 4.21 2.64 -23.37
C TRP A 231 2.70 2.77 -23.50
N PHE A 232 2.12 2.17 -24.55
CA PHE A 232 0.67 2.19 -24.76
C PHE A 232 -0.10 1.54 -23.61
N ARG A 233 0.38 0.41 -23.06
CA ARG A 233 -0.22 -0.24 -21.89
C ARG A 233 -0.15 0.63 -20.63
N GLU A 234 0.95 1.35 -20.44
CA GLU A 234 1.11 2.31 -19.32
C GLU A 234 0.12 3.47 -19.46
N TRP A 235 0.01 4.05 -20.67
CA TRP A 235 -0.99 5.07 -20.98
C TRP A 235 -2.41 4.55 -20.79
N GLU A 236 -2.70 3.35 -21.27
CA GLU A 236 -4.00 2.72 -21.15
C GLU A 236 -4.38 2.49 -19.67
N GLY A 237 -3.42 2.00 -18.87
CA GLY A 237 -3.57 1.84 -17.42
C GLY A 237 -3.91 3.16 -16.72
N PHE A 238 -3.22 4.24 -17.09
CA PHE A 238 -3.50 5.57 -16.60
C PHE A 238 -4.90 6.08 -16.96
N VAL A 239 -5.29 6.08 -18.24
CA VAL A 239 -6.59 6.63 -18.65
C VAL A 239 -7.77 5.79 -18.17
N LYS A 240 -7.58 4.48 -17.98
CA LYS A 240 -8.56 3.57 -17.35
C LYS A 240 -8.57 3.65 -15.82
N GLY A 241 -7.71 4.47 -15.21
CA GLY A 241 -7.65 4.67 -13.76
C GLY A 241 -7.09 3.49 -12.96
N LYS A 242 -6.37 2.56 -13.61
CA LYS A 242 -5.61 1.49 -12.93
C LYS A 242 -4.38 2.07 -12.24
N ASP A 243 -3.74 3.05 -12.88
CA ASP A 243 -2.54 3.72 -12.39
C ASP A 243 -2.84 5.18 -12.06
N ASN A 244 -2.29 5.67 -10.94
CA ASN A 244 -2.46 7.07 -10.53
C ASN A 244 -1.54 8.02 -11.30
N GLU A 245 -0.36 7.55 -11.66
CA GLU A 245 0.63 8.34 -12.38
C GLU A 245 0.42 8.25 -13.90
N PRO A 246 0.54 9.37 -14.64
CA PRO A 246 0.56 9.34 -16.10
C PRO A 246 1.82 8.60 -16.61
N PRO A 247 1.78 8.05 -17.83
CA PRO A 247 2.99 7.52 -18.44
C PRO A 247 4.02 8.64 -18.63
N GLY A 248 5.30 8.26 -18.67
CA GLY A 248 6.38 9.17 -19.04
C GLY A 248 6.31 9.58 -20.51
N ALA A 249 7.39 10.19 -21.01
CA ALA A 249 7.50 10.49 -22.43
C ALA A 249 7.38 9.22 -23.29
N ILE A 250 6.83 9.33 -24.50
CA ILE A 250 6.70 8.19 -25.42
C ILE A 250 8.10 7.59 -25.65
N ASP A 251 8.26 6.30 -25.37
CA ASP A 251 9.52 5.58 -25.59
C ASP A 251 9.36 4.48 -26.65
N ASN A 252 9.80 4.81 -27.86
CA ASN A 252 9.87 3.90 -28.99
C ASN A 252 11.26 3.26 -29.17
N SER A 253 12.22 3.49 -28.26
CA SER A 253 13.61 3.05 -28.42
C SER A 253 13.73 1.53 -28.57
N LYS A 254 12.85 0.77 -27.90
CA LYS A 254 12.80 -0.71 -27.98
C LYS A 254 12.23 -1.22 -29.30
N ILE A 255 11.42 -0.41 -29.98
CA ILE A 255 10.82 -0.76 -31.27
C ILE A 255 11.55 -0.12 -32.46
N ALA A 256 12.58 0.69 -32.20
CA ALA A 256 13.39 1.38 -33.19
C ALA A 256 14.68 0.61 -33.56
N VAL A 257 15.12 0.79 -34.81
CA VAL A 257 16.47 0.49 -35.31
C VAL A 257 16.96 1.69 -36.12
N ASN A 258 18.17 2.16 -35.86
CA ASN A 258 18.81 3.19 -36.66
C ASN A 258 19.62 2.54 -37.79
N LYS A 259 19.25 2.80 -39.05
CA LYS A 259 20.01 2.41 -40.23
C LYS A 259 20.43 3.67 -40.99
N GLY A 260 21.71 4.03 -40.89
CA GLY A 260 22.28 5.12 -41.67
C GLY A 260 21.68 6.50 -41.39
N GLY A 261 21.24 6.77 -40.15
CA GLY A 261 20.64 8.05 -39.76
C GLY A 261 19.12 8.10 -39.89
N HIS A 262 18.49 7.05 -40.45
CA HIS A 262 17.04 6.90 -40.50
C HIS A 262 16.55 5.90 -39.47
N VAL A 263 15.54 6.28 -38.69
CA VAL A 263 14.86 5.39 -37.74
C VAL A 263 13.84 4.55 -38.50
N GLN A 264 13.95 3.23 -38.37
CA GLN A 264 13.02 2.26 -38.92
C GLN A 264 12.50 1.35 -37.82
N LEU A 265 11.34 0.72 -38.05
CA LEU A 265 10.80 -0.25 -37.12
C LEU A 265 11.71 -1.49 -37.03
N ARG A 266 11.94 -1.96 -35.81
CA ARG A 266 12.58 -3.24 -35.51
C ARG A 266 11.66 -4.40 -35.86
N GLN A 267 12.16 -5.33 -36.67
CA GLN A 267 11.43 -6.55 -37.01
C GLN A 267 11.09 -7.37 -35.74
N GLY A 268 9.84 -7.82 -35.63
CA GLY A 268 9.35 -8.59 -34.47
C GLY A 268 9.13 -7.78 -33.18
N ALA A 269 9.22 -6.44 -33.25
CA ALA A 269 8.92 -5.59 -32.10
C ALA A 269 7.43 -5.64 -31.70
N ASP A 270 7.15 -5.39 -30.41
CA ASP A 270 5.78 -5.23 -29.91
C ASP A 270 5.33 -3.78 -30.04
N TYR A 271 4.69 -3.46 -31.17
CA TYR A 271 4.18 -2.13 -31.49
C TYR A 271 2.70 -2.17 -31.89
N GLY A 272 2.04 -1.04 -31.71
CA GLY A 272 0.72 -0.72 -32.24
C GLY A 272 0.83 0.32 -33.35
N GLN A 273 -0.19 0.39 -34.20
CA GLN A 273 -0.29 1.33 -35.32
C GLN A 273 -1.33 2.40 -35.03
N ILE A 274 -0.98 3.66 -35.25
CA ILE A 274 -1.85 4.80 -35.01
C ILE A 274 -1.75 5.81 -36.15
N SER A 275 -2.79 6.63 -36.33
CA SER A 275 -2.79 7.70 -37.34
C SER A 275 -1.81 8.82 -36.98
N GLU A 276 -1.50 9.66 -37.97
CA GLU A 276 -0.68 10.87 -37.78
C GLU A 276 -1.30 11.82 -36.74
N GLU A 277 -2.63 11.99 -36.76
CA GLU A 277 -3.34 12.82 -35.79
C GLU A 277 -3.27 12.24 -34.38
N THR A 278 -3.36 10.92 -34.25
CA THR A 278 -3.25 10.23 -32.97
C THR A 278 -1.83 10.36 -32.41
N TRP A 279 -0.80 10.18 -33.25
CA TRP A 279 0.59 10.42 -32.87
C TRP A 279 0.80 11.86 -32.42
N SER A 280 0.37 12.84 -33.23
CA SER A 280 0.51 14.26 -32.93
C SER A 280 -0.18 14.64 -31.63
N TYR A 281 -1.38 14.08 -31.37
CA TYR A 281 -2.12 14.29 -30.13
C TYR A 281 -1.34 13.78 -28.91
N LEU A 282 -0.91 12.51 -28.92
CA LEU A 282 -0.18 11.91 -27.80
C LEU A 282 1.19 12.59 -27.61
N TYR A 283 1.89 12.89 -28.71
CA TYR A 283 3.17 13.60 -28.68
C TYR A 283 3.03 15.02 -28.11
N THR A 284 1.93 15.72 -28.37
CA THR A 284 1.69 17.05 -27.79
C THR A 284 1.58 17.01 -26.27
N ILE A 285 1.06 15.91 -25.71
CA ILE A 285 0.87 15.76 -24.26
C ILE A 285 2.13 15.20 -23.59
N TYR A 286 2.74 14.18 -24.20
CA TYR A 286 3.78 13.36 -23.58
C TYR A 286 5.18 13.59 -24.13
N GLY A 287 5.31 14.13 -25.36
CA GLY A 287 6.57 14.22 -26.07
C GLY A 287 7.24 12.85 -26.27
N GLY A 288 8.56 12.84 -26.42
CA GLY A 288 9.36 11.62 -26.49
C GLY A 288 9.78 11.23 -27.91
N GLY A 289 9.89 9.92 -28.17
CA GLY A 289 10.30 9.36 -29.45
C GLY A 289 11.07 8.04 -29.32
N PRO A 290 11.84 7.65 -30.35
CA PRO A 290 11.89 8.27 -31.67
C PRO A 290 10.58 8.12 -32.44
N GLU A 291 10.32 9.06 -33.35
CA GLU A 291 9.24 8.97 -34.32
C GLU A 291 9.52 7.85 -35.34
N ILE A 292 8.52 7.00 -35.59
CA ILE A 292 8.60 5.91 -36.56
C ILE A 292 7.34 5.96 -37.42
N ALA A 293 7.51 6.48 -38.64
CA ALA A 293 6.45 6.55 -39.65
C ALA A 293 6.68 5.53 -40.77
N MET A 294 5.64 4.78 -41.11
CA MET A 294 5.59 3.85 -42.23
C MET A 294 4.78 4.48 -43.36
N ARG A 295 5.37 4.58 -44.55
CA ARG A 295 4.65 4.98 -45.77
C ARG A 295 4.24 3.72 -46.51
N GLN A 296 2.95 3.44 -46.63
CA GLN A 296 2.49 2.28 -47.38
C GLN A 296 2.77 2.48 -48.87
N THR A 297 3.50 1.54 -49.49
CA THR A 297 3.49 1.32 -50.94
C THR A 297 2.60 0.12 -51.23
N VAL A 298 1.78 0.22 -52.28
CA VAL A 298 0.60 -0.63 -52.61
C VAL A 298 0.84 -2.16 -52.55
N ALA A 299 2.08 -2.65 -52.50
CA ALA A 299 2.41 -4.07 -52.56
C ALA A 299 2.61 -4.80 -51.20
N GLN A 300 2.65 -4.11 -50.06
CA GLN A 300 2.88 -4.72 -48.72
C GLN A 300 1.77 -4.47 -47.68
N ALA A 301 0.67 -3.82 -48.08
CA ALA A 301 -0.26 -3.15 -47.17
C ALA A 301 -1.19 -4.05 -46.33
N GLU A 302 -1.58 -5.24 -46.81
CA GLU A 302 -2.73 -5.93 -46.20
C GLU A 302 -2.41 -6.76 -44.94
N MET A 303 -1.22 -7.37 -44.83
CA MET A 303 -0.95 -8.35 -43.76
C MET A 303 -0.35 -7.76 -42.48
N GLU A 304 0.44 -6.68 -42.58
CA GLU A 304 1.10 -6.03 -41.43
C GLU A 304 0.23 -4.91 -40.81
N SER A 305 -0.64 -4.24 -41.59
CA SER A 305 -1.58 -3.22 -41.08
C SER A 305 -2.57 -3.85 -40.08
N LEU A 306 -3.19 -4.96 -40.51
CA LEU A 306 -4.16 -5.70 -39.71
C LEU A 306 -3.60 -6.23 -38.39
N GLN A 307 -2.30 -6.52 -38.27
CA GLN A 307 -1.72 -7.04 -37.03
C GLN A 307 -1.49 -5.95 -35.97
N GLY A 308 -1.00 -4.78 -36.36
CA GLY A 308 -0.75 -3.66 -35.45
C GLY A 308 -2.05 -3.02 -34.94
N GLU A 309 -3.03 -2.86 -35.82
CA GLU A 309 -4.37 -2.36 -35.48
C GLU A 309 -5.10 -3.32 -34.55
N ARG A 310 -5.09 -4.63 -34.84
CA ARG A 310 -5.70 -5.65 -33.97
C ARG A 310 -5.11 -5.69 -32.56
N LYS A 311 -3.84 -5.30 -32.37
CA LYS A 311 -3.23 -5.26 -31.03
C LYS A 311 -3.78 -4.12 -30.18
N ILE A 312 -3.87 -2.91 -30.74
CA ILE A 312 -4.49 -1.77 -30.05
C ILE A 312 -5.97 -2.06 -29.79
N GLU A 313 -6.69 -2.61 -30.77
CA GLU A 313 -8.09 -3.03 -30.57
C GLU A 313 -8.25 -4.09 -29.48
N ALA A 314 -7.37 -5.10 -29.43
CA ALA A 314 -7.45 -6.16 -28.44
C ALA A 314 -7.30 -5.64 -27.00
N GLU A 315 -6.44 -4.64 -26.79
CA GLU A 315 -6.26 -4.02 -25.46
C GLU A 315 -7.40 -3.06 -25.12
N THR A 316 -7.98 -2.40 -26.14
CA THR A 316 -9.05 -1.42 -25.98
C THR A 316 -10.48 -2.01 -25.99
N ARG A 317 -10.68 -3.27 -26.41
CA ARG A 317 -12.00 -3.95 -26.54
C ARG A 317 -12.70 -4.32 -25.22
N VAL A 318 -12.12 -4.05 -24.06
CA VAL A 318 -12.74 -4.34 -22.74
C VAL A 318 -13.49 -3.12 -22.18
N VAL A 319 -14.15 -2.34 -23.05
CA VAL A 319 -15.04 -1.23 -22.67
C VAL A 319 -16.48 -1.66 -22.81
#